data_AF-A0A196SEA6-F1
#
_entry.id   AF-A0A196SEA6-F1
#
_cell.length_a   1.000
_cell.length_b   1.000
_cell.length_c   1.000
_cell.angle_alpha   90.00
_cell.angle_beta   90.00
_cell.angle_gamma   90.00
#
_symmetry.space_group_name_H-M   'P 1'
#
loop_
_entity.id
_entity.type
_entity.pdbx_description
1 polymer ?
#
loop_
_entity_poly.entity_id
_entity_poly.type
_entity_poly.pdbx_seq_one_letter_code
_entity_poly.pdbx_strand_id
1 'polypeptide(L)'
;IRINDEDRDAWKLFLQSAKDGEPRDFDKALRLCKDNVAREEVRRAQADYYFHKEDYIRAAQLYAQTQLSLEEIALQFMDKGARPALKAYLLKKLDEVPPKKKAQRTLLCTWLTEIYLDEINGMSIATEEEEEEKQSTLLEFRNFLTERCACLDVPTTYSLLSSHGCVEELLFFARLIEDYDRVLSHHIQREDIESAIFILKEVPIEKAEPLYYKFAPQMLLMAPTETVDAWIAARFLSPCKLIPALVRYDQHRHHAMEKGETDLGENEAIRYLEYQVKDLQNTDPAIHNYLLSLYAVEENTEDLMNFLDYFKEDYVYDVKYALRVCIQEGKTQACVYIYTLLHLYEEAVKLALKVDLELAKYCADKADDDDTRKKLWLIIARFLIETKKDVNGAIDLLEECSLLKIDDLLPWFPDFVVIDKFKDRVVESLEDYNARIDELKSEMMQYTSSAEKIRSEIQALKCRRGEIRGDQVCELCDQAILSRVFYLFPCSHAFHADCLTREINNHLTAAEKAKVKELQTKLRGLSAGSLSQNDQELRDKLQAELDAIIAAECPLCGSVMIQSINKPFISKEEESEALLWSV
;
A
#
# COMPACT_ATOMS: atom_id res chain seq x y z
N ILE A 1 -27.84 -47.26 86.62
CA ILE A 1 -28.17 -46.32 85.53
C ILE A 1 -27.37 -45.05 85.83
N ARG A 2 -26.25 -44.83 85.14
CA ARG A 2 -25.31 -43.73 85.42
C ARG A 2 -25.84 -42.46 84.77
N ILE A 3 -26.07 -41.45 85.59
CA ILE A 3 -26.44 -40.07 85.23
C ILE A 3 -25.12 -39.35 84.93
N ASN A 4 -24.64 -39.41 83.69
CA ASN A 4 -23.40 -38.75 83.26
C ASN A 4 -23.59 -37.84 82.03
N ASP A 5 -24.82 -37.63 81.57
CA ASP A 5 -25.14 -36.91 80.32
C ASP A 5 -26.26 -35.86 80.50
N GLU A 6 -26.47 -35.30 81.71
CA GLU A 6 -27.44 -34.21 81.90
C GLU A 6 -27.09 -32.98 81.03
N ASP A 7 -25.80 -32.72 80.82
CA ASP A 7 -25.30 -31.68 79.93
C ASP A 7 -25.66 -31.90 78.46
N ARG A 8 -25.90 -33.15 78.04
CA ARG A 8 -26.16 -33.51 76.64
C ARG A 8 -27.57 -33.16 76.20
N ASP A 9 -28.54 -33.19 77.10
CA ASP A 9 -29.95 -32.88 76.84
C ASP A 9 -30.40 -31.55 77.45
N ALA A 10 -29.53 -30.85 78.19
CA ALA A 10 -29.83 -29.54 78.79
C ALA A 10 -30.35 -28.52 77.77
N TRP A 11 -29.88 -28.57 76.51
CA TRP A 11 -30.37 -27.69 75.45
C TRP A 11 -31.84 -27.93 75.08
N LYS A 12 -32.40 -29.13 75.30
CA LYS A 12 -33.83 -29.43 75.04
C LYS A 12 -34.73 -28.73 76.05
N LEU A 13 -34.29 -28.60 77.30
CA LEU A 13 -35.01 -27.86 78.35
C LEU A 13 -35.07 -26.36 78.00
N PHE A 14 -33.94 -25.80 77.58
CA PHE A 14 -33.88 -24.42 77.10
C PHE A 14 -34.64 -24.20 75.79
N LEU A 15 -34.75 -25.22 74.93
CA LEU A 15 -35.56 -25.15 73.72
C LEU A 15 -37.07 -25.16 74.02
N GLN A 16 -37.49 -25.91 75.05
CA GLN A 16 -38.87 -25.87 75.53
C GLN A 16 -39.20 -24.51 76.16
N SER A 17 -38.34 -24.00 77.05
CA SER A 17 -38.54 -22.65 77.63
C SER A 17 -38.51 -21.53 76.59
N ALA A 18 -37.69 -21.67 75.56
CA ALA A 18 -37.61 -20.70 74.48
C ALA A 18 -38.86 -20.68 73.59
N LYS A 19 -39.53 -21.82 73.39
CA LYS A 19 -40.83 -21.90 72.69
C LYS A 19 -41.95 -21.23 73.48
N ASP A 20 -41.85 -21.21 74.80
CA ASP A 20 -42.85 -20.65 75.71
C ASP A 20 -42.72 -19.12 75.89
N GLY A 21 -41.70 -18.48 75.31
CA GLY A 21 -41.70 -17.01 75.08
C GLY A 21 -40.38 -16.26 75.32
N GLU A 22 -39.29 -16.90 75.76
CA GLU A 22 -38.01 -16.22 75.99
C GLU A 22 -37.01 -16.40 74.83
N PRO A 23 -36.80 -15.38 73.97
CA PRO A 23 -35.89 -15.51 72.82
C PRO A 23 -34.41 -15.67 73.21
N ARG A 24 -34.03 -15.26 74.43
CA ARG A 24 -32.65 -15.37 74.96
C ARG A 24 -32.26 -16.82 75.28
N ASP A 25 -33.23 -17.71 75.42
CA ASP A 25 -32.98 -19.10 75.76
C ASP A 25 -32.56 -19.92 74.53
N PHE A 26 -32.88 -19.49 73.31
CA PHE A 26 -32.32 -20.07 72.09
C PHE A 26 -30.80 -19.85 71.99
N ASP A 27 -30.29 -18.66 72.33
CA ASP A 27 -28.85 -18.38 72.31
C ASP A 27 -28.10 -19.17 73.39
N LYS A 28 -28.71 -19.37 74.56
CA LYS A 28 -28.18 -20.24 75.61
C LYS A 28 -28.19 -21.70 75.17
N ALA A 29 -29.26 -22.16 74.52
CA ALA A 29 -29.35 -23.51 73.97
C ALA A 29 -28.26 -23.76 72.90
N LEU A 30 -28.02 -22.81 71.99
CA LEU A 30 -26.96 -22.91 70.97
C LEU A 30 -25.55 -23.01 71.57
N ARG A 31 -25.28 -22.31 72.69
CA ARG A 31 -23.99 -22.40 73.40
C ARG A 31 -23.78 -23.73 74.10
N LEU A 32 -24.87 -24.38 74.56
CA LEU A 32 -24.83 -25.67 75.23
C LEU A 32 -24.78 -26.85 74.26
N CYS A 33 -25.17 -26.64 72.99
CA CYS A 33 -25.14 -27.68 71.95
C CYS A 33 -23.70 -28.01 71.49
N LYS A 34 -23.25 -29.25 71.75
CA LYS A 34 -21.97 -29.79 71.26
C LYS A 34 -22.11 -30.45 69.87
N ASP A 35 -23.24 -31.08 69.58
CA ASP A 35 -23.51 -31.81 68.34
C ASP A 35 -24.09 -30.90 67.24
N ASN A 36 -23.68 -31.13 65.98
CA ASN A 36 -24.18 -30.34 64.84
C ASN A 36 -25.68 -30.57 64.57
N VAL A 37 -26.17 -31.79 64.83
CA VAL A 37 -27.60 -32.15 64.71
C VAL A 37 -28.44 -31.40 65.75
N ALA A 38 -27.97 -31.31 67.00
CA ALA A 38 -28.65 -30.55 68.05
C ALA A 38 -28.69 -29.05 67.72
N ARG A 39 -27.61 -28.48 67.17
CA ARG A 39 -27.60 -27.08 66.71
C ARG A 39 -28.58 -26.84 65.57
N GLU A 40 -28.74 -27.79 64.66
CA GLU A 40 -29.72 -27.69 63.59
C GLU A 40 -31.16 -27.70 64.11
N GLU A 41 -31.47 -28.60 65.05
CA GLU A 41 -32.80 -28.67 65.67
C GLU A 41 -33.14 -27.39 66.44
N VAL A 42 -32.17 -26.81 67.16
CA VAL A 42 -32.35 -25.52 67.83
C VAL A 42 -32.56 -24.39 66.83
N ARG A 43 -31.77 -24.32 65.75
CA ARG A 43 -31.95 -23.30 64.71
C ARG A 43 -33.29 -23.42 63.99
N ARG A 44 -33.75 -24.65 63.72
CA ARG A 44 -35.06 -24.92 63.13
C ARG A 44 -36.18 -24.44 64.06
N ALA A 45 -36.16 -24.85 65.32
CA ALA A 45 -37.16 -24.42 66.29
C ALA A 45 -37.16 -22.90 66.52
N GLN A 46 -35.98 -22.26 66.47
CA GLN A 46 -35.85 -20.81 66.55
C GLN A 46 -36.43 -20.13 65.30
N ALA A 47 -36.18 -20.68 64.11
CA ALA A 47 -36.73 -20.17 62.86
C ALA A 47 -38.25 -20.32 62.79
N ASP A 48 -38.79 -21.49 63.19
CA ASP A 48 -40.23 -21.74 63.29
C ASP A 48 -40.90 -20.74 64.25
N TYR A 49 -40.26 -20.47 65.40
CA TYR A 49 -40.75 -19.49 66.38
C TYR A 49 -40.86 -18.08 65.78
N TYR A 50 -39.82 -17.60 65.12
CA TYR A 50 -39.87 -16.28 64.46
C TYR A 50 -40.85 -16.26 63.28
N PHE A 51 -41.02 -17.37 62.58
CA PHE A 51 -42.00 -17.50 61.50
C PHE A 51 -43.44 -17.40 62.02
N HIS A 52 -43.75 -18.04 63.15
CA HIS A 52 -45.05 -17.91 63.81
C HIS A 52 -45.31 -16.52 64.39
N LYS A 53 -44.25 -15.79 64.74
CA LYS A 53 -44.33 -14.41 65.24
C LYS A 53 -44.43 -13.37 64.11
N GLU A 54 -44.53 -13.81 62.84
CA GLU A 54 -44.57 -12.95 61.65
C GLU A 54 -43.26 -12.14 61.42
N ASP A 55 -42.19 -12.43 62.17
CA ASP A 55 -40.85 -11.86 61.97
C ASP A 55 -40.11 -12.63 60.85
N TYR A 56 -40.65 -12.56 59.63
CA TYR A 56 -40.22 -13.42 58.51
C TYR A 56 -38.76 -13.21 58.11
N ILE A 57 -38.21 -11.99 58.20
CA ILE A 57 -36.80 -11.70 57.82
C ILE A 57 -35.83 -12.44 58.74
N ARG A 58 -36.08 -12.44 60.06
CA ARG A 58 -35.22 -13.15 61.01
C ARG A 58 -35.35 -14.66 60.87
N ALA A 59 -36.58 -15.13 60.63
CA ALA A 59 -36.83 -16.54 60.34
C ALA A 59 -36.05 -16.99 59.09
N ALA A 60 -36.11 -16.23 57.98
CA ALA A 60 -35.37 -16.48 56.75
C ALA A 60 -33.86 -16.59 57.00
N GLN A 61 -33.30 -15.69 57.80
CA GLN A 61 -31.87 -15.72 58.11
C GLN A 61 -31.42 -16.96 58.89
N LEU A 62 -32.29 -17.51 59.73
CA LEU A 62 -32.02 -18.71 60.52
C LEU A 62 -32.27 -19.98 59.71
N TYR A 63 -33.35 -20.02 58.91
CA TYR A 63 -33.62 -21.10 57.97
C TYR A 63 -32.50 -21.26 56.94
N ALA A 64 -31.86 -20.17 56.53
CA ALA A 64 -30.72 -20.22 55.63
C ALA A 64 -29.60 -21.13 56.18
N GLN A 65 -29.38 -21.15 57.48
CA GLN A 65 -28.31 -21.96 58.12
C GLN A 65 -28.69 -23.43 58.38
N THR A 66 -29.93 -23.83 58.04
CA THR A 66 -30.42 -25.20 58.25
C THR A 66 -30.24 -26.08 57.01
N GLN A 67 -30.21 -27.41 57.18
CA GLN A 67 -30.09 -28.37 56.06
C GLN A 67 -31.44 -28.74 55.43
N LEU A 68 -32.51 -28.02 55.79
CA LEU A 68 -33.83 -28.21 55.23
C LEU A 68 -33.85 -27.95 53.71
N SER A 69 -34.80 -28.57 53.02
CA SER A 69 -34.93 -28.43 51.58
C SER A 69 -35.29 -26.98 51.22
N LEU A 70 -34.66 -26.47 50.17
CA LEU A 70 -34.87 -25.09 49.72
C LEU A 70 -36.31 -24.88 49.22
N GLU A 71 -36.90 -25.90 48.60
CA GLU A 71 -38.24 -25.87 48.03
C GLU A 71 -39.32 -25.73 49.11
N GLU A 72 -39.24 -26.51 50.18
CA GLU A 72 -40.22 -26.46 51.28
C GLU A 72 -40.24 -25.08 51.95
N ILE A 73 -39.07 -24.54 52.29
CA ILE A 73 -38.97 -23.23 52.95
C ILE A 73 -39.41 -22.12 52.00
N ALA A 74 -39.03 -22.19 50.72
CA ALA A 74 -39.42 -21.16 49.77
C ALA A 74 -40.93 -21.16 49.51
N LEU A 75 -41.57 -22.34 49.42
CA LEU A 75 -43.02 -22.46 49.34
C LEU A 75 -43.71 -21.84 50.55
N GLN A 76 -43.21 -22.09 51.77
CA GLN A 76 -43.75 -21.48 52.99
C GLN A 76 -43.71 -19.95 52.96
N PHE A 77 -42.63 -19.35 52.45
CA PHE A 77 -42.54 -17.89 52.31
C PHE A 77 -43.41 -17.35 51.17
N MET A 78 -43.55 -18.09 50.06
CA MET A 78 -44.43 -17.73 48.94
C MET A 78 -45.91 -17.77 49.33
N ASP A 79 -46.36 -18.79 50.06
CA ASP A 79 -47.74 -18.92 50.55
C ASP A 79 -48.15 -17.76 51.46
N LYS A 80 -47.19 -17.19 52.20
CA LYS A 80 -47.39 -16.03 53.08
C LYS A 80 -47.19 -14.69 52.36
N GLY A 81 -46.82 -14.69 51.09
CA GLY A 81 -46.56 -13.47 50.32
C GLY A 81 -45.34 -12.67 50.83
N ALA A 82 -44.48 -13.26 51.67
CA ALA A 82 -43.36 -12.58 52.32
C ALA A 82 -42.12 -12.54 51.40
N ARG A 83 -42.21 -11.81 50.28
CA ARG A 83 -41.15 -11.70 49.26
C ARG A 83 -39.81 -11.16 49.80
N PRO A 84 -39.75 -10.12 50.66
CA PRO A 84 -38.48 -9.62 51.19
C PRO A 84 -37.76 -10.64 52.06
N ALA A 85 -38.52 -11.49 52.78
CA ALA A 85 -37.95 -12.57 53.58
C ALA A 85 -37.40 -13.70 52.69
N LEU A 86 -38.09 -14.03 51.59
CA LEU A 86 -37.59 -14.98 50.59
C LEU A 86 -36.28 -14.49 49.96
N LYS A 87 -36.20 -13.20 49.57
CA LYS A 87 -34.98 -12.56 49.06
C LYS A 87 -33.82 -12.69 50.06
N ALA A 88 -34.06 -12.35 51.33
CA ALA A 88 -33.05 -12.48 52.39
C ALA A 88 -32.61 -13.94 52.63
N TYR A 89 -33.53 -14.89 52.53
CA TYR A 89 -33.23 -16.33 52.62
C TYR A 89 -32.33 -16.78 51.47
N LEU A 90 -32.70 -16.44 50.23
CA LEU A 90 -31.98 -16.83 49.03
C LEU A 90 -30.57 -16.20 48.95
N LEU A 91 -30.41 -14.93 49.34
CA LEU A 91 -29.10 -14.27 49.41
C LEU A 91 -28.17 -14.99 50.40
N LYS A 92 -28.64 -15.30 51.61
CA LYS A 92 -27.82 -16.04 52.59
C LYS A 92 -27.53 -17.47 52.15
N LYS A 93 -28.50 -18.16 51.53
CA LYS A 93 -28.28 -19.49 50.96
C LYS A 93 -27.24 -19.46 49.83
N LEU A 94 -27.23 -18.41 49.01
CA LEU A 94 -26.23 -18.24 47.94
C LEU A 94 -24.81 -18.09 48.49
N ASP A 95 -24.65 -17.43 49.64
CA ASP A 95 -23.35 -17.30 50.33
C ASP A 95 -22.85 -18.62 50.91
N GLU A 96 -23.77 -19.47 51.40
CA GLU A 96 -23.43 -20.79 51.94
C GLU A 96 -23.10 -21.84 50.85
N VAL A 97 -23.66 -21.71 49.65
CA VAL A 97 -23.43 -22.66 48.57
C VAL A 97 -22.00 -22.50 48.00
N PRO A 98 -21.18 -23.57 48.01
CA PRO A 98 -19.79 -23.46 47.56
C PRO A 98 -19.70 -23.13 46.05
N PRO A 99 -18.67 -22.39 45.62
CA PRO A 99 -18.52 -21.92 44.23
C PRO A 99 -18.37 -23.06 43.21
N LYS A 100 -18.09 -24.29 43.66
CA LYS A 100 -18.00 -25.49 42.81
C LYS A 100 -19.36 -25.92 42.22
N LYS A 101 -20.48 -25.62 42.90
CA LYS A 101 -21.82 -26.02 42.45
C LYS A 101 -22.45 -24.95 41.56
N LYS A 102 -21.88 -24.76 40.35
CA LYS A 102 -22.28 -23.68 39.42
C LYS A 102 -23.78 -23.69 39.09
N ALA A 103 -24.34 -24.84 38.72
CA ALA A 103 -25.76 -24.94 38.32
C ALA A 103 -26.74 -24.50 39.44
N GLN A 104 -26.46 -24.86 40.70
CA GLN A 104 -27.29 -24.44 41.84
C GLN A 104 -27.17 -22.93 42.08
N ARG A 105 -25.97 -22.37 41.95
CA ARG A 105 -25.76 -20.92 42.06
C ARG A 105 -26.45 -20.16 40.94
N THR A 106 -26.37 -20.65 39.70
CA THR A 106 -27.05 -20.05 38.55
C THR A 106 -28.55 -20.02 38.74
N LEU A 107 -29.18 -21.14 39.16
CA LEU A 107 -30.62 -21.19 39.43
C LEU A 107 -31.05 -20.22 40.55
N LEU A 108 -30.26 -20.15 41.64
CA LEU A 108 -30.53 -19.20 42.72
C LEU A 108 -30.37 -17.75 42.25
N CYS A 109 -29.35 -17.48 41.44
CA CYS A 109 -29.11 -16.15 40.88
C CYS A 109 -30.21 -15.75 39.89
N THR A 110 -30.69 -16.64 39.01
CA THR A 110 -31.81 -16.36 38.11
C THR A 110 -33.09 -16.08 38.87
N TRP A 111 -33.37 -16.86 39.93
CA TRP A 111 -34.55 -16.60 40.76
C TRP A 111 -34.45 -15.29 41.54
N LEU A 112 -33.26 -14.99 42.08
CA LEU A 112 -33.01 -13.69 42.71
C LEU A 112 -33.19 -12.55 41.70
N THR A 113 -32.72 -12.67 40.46
CA THR A 113 -32.94 -11.64 39.43
C THR A 113 -34.43 -11.44 39.15
N GLU A 114 -35.23 -12.49 39.09
CA GLU A 114 -36.69 -12.37 38.93
C GLU A 114 -37.31 -11.62 40.12
N ILE A 115 -36.93 -11.95 41.35
CA ILE A 115 -37.45 -11.28 42.55
C ILE A 115 -37.07 -9.79 42.56
N TYR A 116 -35.81 -9.45 42.24
CA TYR A 116 -35.38 -8.06 42.15
C TYR A 116 -36.16 -7.31 41.06
N LEU A 117 -36.36 -7.91 39.89
CA LEU A 117 -37.10 -7.27 38.78
C LEU A 117 -38.60 -7.11 39.10
N ASP A 118 -39.21 -8.09 39.77
CA ASP A 118 -40.58 -8.00 40.27
C ASP A 118 -40.73 -6.89 41.33
N GLU A 119 -39.77 -6.75 42.25
CA GLU A 119 -39.74 -5.67 43.23
C GLU A 119 -39.64 -4.30 42.53
N ILE A 120 -38.71 -4.16 41.57
CA ILE A 120 -38.49 -2.93 40.79
C ILE A 120 -39.74 -2.52 40.00
N ASN A 121 -40.41 -3.50 39.37
CA ASN A 121 -41.63 -3.25 38.58
C ASN A 121 -42.87 -3.02 39.44
N GLY A 122 -42.92 -3.61 40.64
CA GLY A 122 -44.01 -3.42 41.59
C GLY A 122 -44.03 -2.06 42.28
N MET A 123 -42.91 -1.33 42.28
CA MET A 123 -42.81 0.01 42.86
C MET A 123 -43.37 1.07 41.90
N SER A 124 -44.40 1.78 42.35
CA SER A 124 -44.97 2.97 41.72
C SER A 124 -44.06 4.18 41.97
N ILE A 125 -43.99 5.12 41.03
CA ILE A 125 -43.20 6.35 41.13
C ILE A 125 -44.15 7.54 41.38
N ALA A 126 -45.07 7.42 42.34
CA ALA A 126 -46.08 8.46 42.54
C ALA A 126 -45.61 9.56 43.51
N THR A 127 -44.63 9.26 44.36
CA THR A 127 -44.07 10.17 45.37
C THR A 127 -42.54 10.17 45.33
N GLU A 128 -41.92 11.26 45.79
CA GLU A 128 -40.44 11.40 45.85
C GLU A 128 -39.81 10.33 46.76
N GLU A 129 -40.47 9.97 47.87
CA GLU A 129 -40.01 8.91 48.79
C GLU A 129 -39.98 7.53 48.11
N GLU A 130 -41.02 7.19 47.33
CA GLU A 130 -41.07 5.94 46.55
C GLU A 130 -40.03 5.92 45.42
N GLU A 131 -39.69 7.07 44.85
CA GLU A 131 -38.63 7.19 43.85
C GLU A 131 -37.24 6.96 44.45
N GLU A 132 -36.98 7.48 45.66
CA GLU A 132 -35.74 7.21 46.41
C GLU A 132 -35.62 5.72 46.80
N GLU A 133 -36.71 5.10 47.26
CA GLU A 133 -36.75 3.66 47.57
C GLU A 133 -36.49 2.82 46.31
N LYS A 134 -37.08 3.21 45.17
CA LYS A 134 -36.83 2.56 43.88
C LYS A 134 -35.38 2.71 43.43
N GLN A 135 -34.78 3.88 43.57
CA GLN A 135 -33.37 4.09 43.24
C GLN A 135 -32.43 3.28 44.16
N SER A 136 -32.76 3.17 45.45
CA SER A 136 -32.01 2.36 46.41
C SER A 136 -32.04 0.87 46.04
N THR A 137 -33.21 0.32 45.74
CA THR A 137 -33.36 -1.08 45.30
C THR A 137 -32.71 -1.34 43.93
N LEU A 138 -32.73 -0.37 43.02
CA LEU A 138 -31.97 -0.43 41.77
C LEU A 138 -30.45 -0.47 42.00
N LEU A 139 -29.95 0.33 42.96
CA LEU A 139 -28.53 0.31 43.33
C LEU A 139 -28.14 -1.04 43.95
N GLU A 140 -28.97 -1.58 44.84
CA GLU A 140 -28.79 -2.94 45.38
C GLU A 140 -28.74 -3.98 44.27
N PHE A 141 -29.64 -3.88 43.28
CA PHE A 141 -29.66 -4.78 42.14
C PHE A 141 -28.41 -4.65 41.27
N ARG A 142 -27.94 -3.42 41.00
CA ARG A 142 -26.69 -3.18 40.25
C ARG A 142 -25.48 -3.77 40.98
N ASN A 143 -25.40 -3.61 42.29
CA ASN A 143 -24.36 -4.23 43.12
C ASN A 143 -24.47 -5.77 43.11
N PHE A 144 -25.68 -6.31 43.12
CA PHE A 144 -25.88 -7.75 42.99
C PHE A 144 -25.37 -8.28 41.64
N LEU A 145 -25.68 -7.59 40.54
CA LEU A 145 -25.19 -7.95 39.20
C LEU A 145 -23.66 -7.88 39.10
N THR A 146 -23.02 -6.88 39.70
CA THR A 146 -21.54 -6.75 39.69
C THR A 146 -20.88 -7.86 40.50
N GLU A 147 -21.38 -8.16 41.69
CA GLU A 147 -20.81 -9.18 42.58
C GLU A 147 -21.00 -10.61 42.04
N ARG A 148 -22.11 -10.86 41.34
CA ARG A 148 -22.54 -12.22 40.95
C ARG A 148 -22.48 -12.50 39.45
N CYS A 149 -21.86 -11.62 38.66
CA CYS A 149 -21.74 -11.73 37.21
C CYS A 149 -21.29 -13.12 36.72
N ALA A 150 -20.31 -13.74 37.38
CA ALA A 150 -19.77 -15.05 37.00
C ALA A 150 -20.70 -16.25 37.28
N CYS A 151 -21.77 -16.05 38.05
CA CYS A 151 -22.74 -17.10 38.41
C CYS A 151 -24.02 -17.03 37.56
N LEU A 152 -24.27 -15.89 36.92
CA LEU A 152 -25.47 -15.65 36.12
C LEU A 152 -25.33 -16.31 34.75
N ASP A 153 -26.44 -16.82 34.24
CA ASP A 153 -26.53 -17.33 32.87
C ASP A 153 -26.98 -16.22 31.93
N VAL A 154 -26.09 -15.84 31.02
CA VAL A 154 -26.23 -14.67 30.13
C VAL A 154 -27.54 -14.66 29.31
N PRO A 155 -27.96 -15.75 28.63
CA PRO A 155 -29.18 -15.71 27.82
C PRO A 155 -30.46 -15.61 28.65
N THR A 156 -30.54 -16.28 29.80
CA THR A 156 -31.74 -16.24 30.65
C THR A 156 -31.89 -14.87 31.30
N THR A 157 -30.81 -14.29 31.85
CA THR A 157 -30.87 -12.94 32.42
C THR A 157 -31.24 -11.88 31.38
N TYR A 158 -30.75 -11.99 30.15
CA TYR A 158 -31.19 -11.10 29.08
C TYR A 158 -32.66 -11.26 28.73
N SER A 159 -33.18 -12.49 28.71
CA SER A 159 -34.61 -12.74 28.47
C SER A 159 -35.47 -12.11 29.56
N LEU A 160 -35.05 -12.24 30.82
CA LEU A 160 -35.73 -11.65 31.98
C LEU A 160 -35.69 -10.12 31.91
N LEU A 161 -34.51 -9.53 31.74
CA LEU A 161 -34.39 -8.07 31.63
C LEU A 161 -35.22 -7.49 30.47
N SER A 162 -35.28 -8.22 29.35
CA SER A 162 -36.09 -7.82 28.19
C SER A 162 -37.60 -7.95 28.46
N SER A 163 -38.06 -9.01 29.16
CA SER A 163 -39.48 -9.21 29.45
C SER A 163 -40.02 -8.22 30.48
N HIS A 164 -39.16 -7.77 31.40
CA HIS A 164 -39.51 -6.80 32.43
C HIS A 164 -39.43 -5.34 31.95
N GLY A 165 -38.85 -5.08 30.77
CA GLY A 165 -38.74 -3.73 30.20
C GLY A 165 -37.65 -2.86 30.82
N CYS A 166 -36.77 -3.44 31.64
CA CYS A 166 -35.67 -2.73 32.32
C CYS A 166 -34.47 -2.54 31.37
N VAL A 167 -34.61 -1.60 30.45
CA VAL A 167 -33.62 -1.34 29.39
C VAL A 167 -32.29 -0.81 29.96
N GLU A 168 -32.31 0.04 30.97
CA GLU A 168 -31.09 0.63 31.54
C GLU A 168 -30.24 -0.43 32.27
N GLU A 169 -30.89 -1.32 33.00
CA GLU A 169 -30.28 -2.43 33.72
C GLU A 169 -29.76 -3.48 32.72
N LEU A 170 -30.45 -3.67 31.59
CA LEU A 170 -29.96 -4.49 30.48
C LEU A 170 -28.67 -3.92 29.90
N LEU A 171 -28.60 -2.61 29.67
CA LEU A 171 -27.38 -1.95 29.18
C LEU A 171 -26.25 -2.03 30.22
N PHE A 172 -26.56 -1.85 31.50
CA PHE A 172 -25.59 -2.01 32.58
C PHE A 172 -25.04 -3.44 32.64
N PHE A 173 -25.91 -4.44 32.56
CA PHE A 173 -25.52 -5.86 32.54
C PHE A 173 -24.68 -6.20 31.29
N ALA A 174 -25.05 -5.67 30.13
CA ALA A 174 -24.29 -5.86 28.89
C ALA A 174 -22.89 -5.23 28.99
N ARG A 175 -22.74 -4.07 29.64
CA ARG A 175 -21.41 -3.47 29.94
C ARG A 175 -20.58 -4.35 30.88
N LEU A 176 -21.20 -4.98 31.88
CA LEU A 176 -20.50 -5.88 32.82
C LEU A 176 -19.98 -7.17 32.15
N ILE A 177 -20.70 -7.69 31.17
CA ILE A 177 -20.29 -8.87 30.38
C ILE A 177 -19.33 -8.49 29.25
N GLU A 178 -19.15 -7.19 29.00
CA GLU A 178 -18.39 -6.64 27.88
C GLU A 178 -19.04 -6.98 26.51
N ASP A 179 -20.37 -7.13 26.49
CA ASP A 179 -21.20 -7.34 25.30
C ASP A 179 -21.64 -5.99 24.71
N TYR A 180 -20.66 -5.28 24.13
CA TYR A 180 -20.86 -3.95 23.57
C TYR A 180 -21.69 -3.95 22.29
N ASP A 181 -21.76 -5.09 21.57
CA ASP A 181 -22.58 -5.25 20.37
C ASP A 181 -24.05 -4.90 20.63
N ARG A 182 -24.59 -5.39 21.74
CA ARG A 182 -26.00 -5.17 22.11
C ARG A 182 -26.24 -3.77 22.62
N VAL A 183 -25.29 -3.22 23.38
CA VAL A 183 -25.33 -1.84 23.88
C VAL A 183 -25.38 -0.86 22.70
N LEU A 184 -24.48 -1.02 21.73
CA LEU A 184 -24.39 -0.16 20.56
C LEU A 184 -25.62 -0.32 19.67
N SER A 185 -26.09 -1.56 19.44
CA SER A 185 -27.31 -1.79 18.67
C SER A 185 -28.51 -1.05 19.25
N HIS A 186 -28.62 -0.99 20.58
CA HIS A 186 -29.69 -0.28 21.25
C HIS A 186 -29.55 1.25 21.15
N HIS A 187 -28.36 1.80 21.36
CA HIS A 187 -28.13 3.25 21.19
C HIS A 187 -28.36 3.70 19.74
N ILE A 188 -27.95 2.90 18.75
CA ILE A 188 -28.18 3.17 17.33
C ILE A 188 -29.66 3.11 16.96
N GLN A 189 -30.42 2.17 17.52
CA GLN A 189 -31.88 2.11 17.34
C GLN A 189 -32.61 3.32 17.94
N ARG A 190 -32.05 3.93 19.00
CA ARG A 190 -32.58 5.15 19.62
C ARG A 190 -32.03 6.44 19.00
N GLU A 191 -31.23 6.32 17.95
CA GLU A 191 -30.57 7.44 17.26
C GLU A 191 -29.62 8.26 18.16
N ASP A 192 -29.21 7.71 19.30
CA ASP A 192 -28.32 8.34 20.27
C ASP A 192 -26.87 7.92 20.00
N ILE A 193 -26.25 8.59 19.03
CA ILE A 193 -24.93 8.23 18.50
C ILE A 193 -23.80 8.79 19.35
N GLU A 194 -24.00 9.94 19.99
CA GLU A 194 -23.03 10.53 20.91
C GLU A 194 -22.67 9.55 22.04
N SER A 195 -23.69 8.94 22.66
CA SER A 195 -23.49 7.94 23.70
C SER A 195 -22.84 6.67 23.15
N ALA A 196 -23.18 6.26 21.93
CA ALA A 196 -22.53 5.12 21.28
C ALA A 196 -21.03 5.37 21.02
N ILE A 197 -20.68 6.58 20.55
CA ILE A 197 -19.29 7.00 20.34
C ILE A 197 -18.53 7.07 21.66
N PHE A 198 -19.16 7.59 22.72
CA PHE A 198 -18.55 7.64 24.05
C PHE A 198 -18.22 6.24 24.55
N ILE A 199 -19.15 5.30 24.43
CA ILE A 199 -18.92 3.89 24.81
C ILE A 199 -17.80 3.29 23.97
N LEU A 200 -17.76 3.53 22.66
CA LEU A 200 -16.69 3.06 21.78
C LEU A 200 -15.31 3.61 22.15
N LYS A 201 -15.23 4.85 22.67
CA LYS A 201 -13.98 5.45 23.16
C LYS A 201 -13.50 4.84 24.48
N GLU A 202 -14.42 4.37 25.33
CA GLU A 202 -14.10 3.72 26.61
C GLU A 202 -13.64 2.25 26.44
N VAL A 203 -14.09 1.58 25.37
CA VAL A 203 -13.82 0.16 25.13
C VAL A 203 -12.35 -0.07 24.73
N PRO A 204 -11.69 -1.15 25.20
CA PRO A 204 -10.36 -1.54 24.72
C PRO A 204 -10.30 -1.72 23.19
N ILE A 205 -9.19 -1.27 22.59
CA ILE A 205 -9.00 -1.18 21.13
C ILE A 205 -9.34 -2.49 20.39
N GLU A 206 -8.92 -3.64 20.94
CA GLU A 206 -9.13 -4.96 20.32
C GLU A 206 -10.62 -5.33 20.14
N LYS A 207 -11.47 -4.90 21.07
CA LYS A 207 -12.92 -5.14 21.01
C LYS A 207 -13.66 -4.05 20.27
N ALA A 208 -13.11 -2.83 20.27
CA ALA A 208 -13.70 -1.68 19.59
C ALA A 208 -13.57 -1.79 18.05
N GLU A 209 -12.42 -2.25 17.52
CA GLU A 209 -12.15 -2.31 16.08
C GLU A 209 -13.28 -2.99 15.26
N PRO A 210 -13.73 -4.22 15.56
CA PRO A 210 -14.79 -4.87 14.78
C PRO A 210 -16.16 -4.16 14.91
N LEU A 211 -16.42 -3.51 16.05
CA LEU A 211 -17.67 -2.78 16.30
C LEU A 211 -17.74 -1.52 15.43
N TYR A 212 -16.62 -0.80 15.30
CA TYR A 212 -16.52 0.33 14.39
C TYR A 212 -16.90 -0.06 12.96
N TYR A 213 -16.39 -1.18 12.43
CA TYR A 213 -16.73 -1.59 11.06
C TYR A 213 -18.17 -2.04 10.88
N LYS A 214 -18.73 -2.74 11.88
CA LYS A 214 -20.11 -3.24 11.82
C LYS A 214 -21.12 -2.11 11.84
N PHE A 215 -20.90 -1.12 12.70
CA PHE A 215 -21.83 -0.01 12.90
C PHE A 215 -21.50 1.24 12.06
N ALA A 216 -20.33 1.31 11.42
CA ALA A 216 -19.91 2.42 10.57
C ALA A 216 -20.98 2.88 9.55
N PRO A 217 -21.63 1.98 8.76
CA PRO A 217 -22.62 2.43 7.78
C PRO A 217 -23.85 3.08 8.41
N GLN A 218 -24.28 2.60 9.58
CA GLN A 218 -25.46 3.13 10.27
C GLN A 218 -25.15 4.44 10.99
N MET A 219 -24.01 4.50 11.66
CA MET A 219 -23.55 5.69 12.37
C MET A 219 -23.32 6.86 11.39
N LEU A 220 -22.65 6.61 10.26
CA LEU A 220 -22.33 7.65 9.27
C LEU A 220 -23.60 8.22 8.58
N LEU A 221 -24.63 7.39 8.36
CA LEU A 221 -25.90 7.85 7.76
C LEU A 221 -26.69 8.78 8.69
N MET A 222 -26.59 8.57 10.00
CA MET A 222 -27.42 9.24 11.00
C MET A 222 -26.72 10.48 11.59
N ALA A 223 -25.42 10.39 11.89
CA ALA A 223 -24.61 11.50 12.43
C ALA A 223 -23.21 11.55 11.78
N PRO A 224 -23.05 12.18 10.60
CA PRO A 224 -21.81 12.11 9.83
C PRO A 224 -20.63 12.87 10.46
N THR A 225 -20.87 14.04 11.05
CA THR A 225 -19.82 14.90 11.64
C THR A 225 -19.14 14.22 12.84
N GLU A 226 -19.94 13.82 13.82
CA GLU A 226 -19.49 13.19 15.07
C GLU A 226 -18.76 11.87 14.82
N THR A 227 -19.23 11.11 13.83
CA THR A 227 -18.67 9.79 13.51
C THR A 227 -17.35 9.91 12.79
N VAL A 228 -17.21 10.87 11.87
CA VAL A 228 -15.92 11.16 11.24
C VAL A 228 -14.93 11.73 12.26
N ASP A 229 -15.35 12.60 13.19
CA ASP A 229 -14.49 13.06 14.28
C ASP A 229 -14.00 11.90 15.17
N ALA A 230 -14.89 10.95 15.46
CA ALA A 230 -14.53 9.73 16.17
C ALA A 230 -13.53 8.86 15.38
N TRP A 231 -13.67 8.76 14.06
CA TRP A 231 -12.73 8.02 13.21
C TRP A 231 -11.38 8.72 13.09
N ILE A 232 -11.35 10.06 13.04
CA ILE A 232 -10.12 10.85 13.05
C ILE A 232 -9.36 10.64 14.37
N ALA A 233 -10.07 10.61 15.50
CA ALA A 233 -9.47 10.30 16.79
C ALA A 233 -8.94 8.85 16.88
N ALA A 234 -9.58 7.89 16.20
CA ALA A 234 -9.26 6.47 16.24
C ALA A 234 -8.23 6.05 15.18
N ARG A 235 -6.95 6.40 15.40
CA ARG A 235 -5.82 6.13 14.46
C ARG A 235 -5.51 4.65 14.16
N PHE A 236 -6.13 3.71 14.87
CA PHE A 236 -5.92 2.27 14.68
C PHE A 236 -6.83 1.66 13.60
N LEU A 237 -7.83 2.39 13.11
CA LEU A 237 -8.78 1.90 12.13
C LEU A 237 -8.14 1.85 10.73
N SER A 238 -8.22 0.70 10.05
CA SER A 238 -7.87 0.60 8.63
C SER A 238 -8.93 1.28 7.73
N PRO A 239 -8.57 2.30 6.93
CA PRO A 239 -9.54 3.04 6.11
C PRO A 239 -10.17 2.19 4.99
N CYS A 240 -9.45 1.19 4.46
CA CYS A 240 -9.98 0.34 3.39
C CYS A 240 -11.27 -0.41 3.77
N LYS A 241 -11.41 -0.80 5.05
CA LYS A 241 -12.62 -1.47 5.56
C LYS A 241 -13.79 -0.50 5.76
N LEU A 242 -13.53 0.81 5.80
CA LEU A 242 -14.56 1.85 5.90
C LEU A 242 -15.09 2.29 4.54
N ILE A 243 -14.41 1.97 3.44
CA ILE A 243 -14.85 2.32 2.07
C ILE A 243 -16.29 1.88 1.80
N PRO A 244 -16.75 0.65 2.13
CA PRO A 244 -18.14 0.27 1.90
C PRO A 244 -19.16 1.13 2.66
N ALA A 245 -18.80 1.61 3.86
CA ALA A 245 -19.65 2.51 4.64
C ALA A 245 -19.71 3.91 3.99
N LEU A 246 -18.56 4.42 3.55
CA LEU A 246 -18.46 5.70 2.84
C LEU A 246 -19.22 5.67 1.52
N VAL A 247 -19.12 4.59 0.74
CA VAL A 247 -19.84 4.42 -0.55
C VAL A 247 -21.35 4.41 -0.32
N ARG A 248 -21.83 3.77 0.74
CA ARG A 248 -23.26 3.76 1.08
C ARG A 248 -23.76 5.14 1.48
N TYR A 249 -22.95 5.90 2.22
CA TYR A 249 -23.25 7.27 2.59
C TYR A 249 -23.34 8.16 1.34
N ASP A 250 -22.38 8.02 0.44
CA ASP A 250 -22.34 8.75 -0.83
C ASP A 250 -23.54 8.44 -1.73
N GLN A 251 -23.91 7.17 -1.91
CA GLN A 251 -25.13 6.77 -2.63
C GLN A 251 -26.39 7.39 -2.03
N HIS A 252 -26.47 7.48 -0.70
CA HIS A 252 -27.60 8.10 -0.03
C HIS A 252 -27.64 9.62 -0.26
N ARG A 253 -26.48 10.29 -0.26
CA ARG A 253 -26.35 11.71 -0.58
C ARG A 253 -26.70 12.00 -2.03
N HIS A 254 -26.23 11.20 -2.97
CA HIS A 254 -26.62 11.30 -4.38
C HIS A 254 -28.14 11.20 -4.56
N HIS A 255 -28.78 10.23 -3.90
CA HIS A 255 -30.23 10.10 -3.93
C HIS A 255 -30.98 11.25 -3.23
N ALA A 256 -30.40 11.86 -2.19
CA ALA A 256 -30.94 13.05 -1.55
C ALA A 256 -30.79 14.30 -2.44
N MET A 257 -29.67 14.42 -3.14
CA MET A 257 -29.39 15.49 -4.10
C MET A 257 -30.32 15.40 -5.32
N GLU A 258 -30.59 14.20 -5.84
CA GLU A 258 -31.58 13.96 -6.90
C GLU A 258 -33.02 14.34 -6.48
N LYS A 259 -33.31 14.30 -5.17
CA LYS A 259 -34.60 14.70 -4.60
C LYS A 259 -34.69 16.20 -4.28
N GLY A 260 -33.63 16.97 -4.52
CA GLY A 260 -33.61 18.42 -4.38
C GLY A 260 -33.42 18.93 -2.95
N GLU A 261 -32.82 18.14 -2.05
CA GLU A 261 -32.44 18.60 -0.71
C GLU A 261 -31.17 19.46 -0.79
N THR A 262 -31.28 20.75 -0.45
CA THR A 262 -30.20 21.75 -0.57
C THR A 262 -29.30 21.85 0.68
N ASP A 263 -29.66 21.16 1.78
CA ASP A 263 -28.94 21.20 3.06
C ASP A 263 -28.12 19.91 3.31
N LEU A 264 -27.51 19.38 2.25
CA LEU A 264 -26.50 18.34 2.38
C LEU A 264 -25.17 19.06 2.59
N GLY A 265 -24.82 19.38 3.84
CA GLY A 265 -23.57 20.04 4.22
C GLY A 265 -22.31 19.36 3.63
N GLU A 266 -21.12 19.90 3.91
CA GLU A 266 -19.85 19.42 3.34
C GLU A 266 -19.73 17.88 3.34
N ASN A 267 -19.13 17.33 2.29
CA ASN A 267 -18.92 15.89 2.17
C ASN A 267 -17.95 15.43 3.28
N GLU A 268 -18.50 15.01 4.42
CA GLU A 268 -17.75 14.49 5.57
C GLU A 268 -16.88 13.27 5.20
N ALA A 269 -17.28 12.52 4.17
CA ALA A 269 -16.48 11.48 3.55
C ALA A 269 -15.18 12.04 2.94
N ILE A 270 -15.23 13.18 2.26
CA ILE A 270 -14.06 13.89 1.71
C ILE A 270 -13.20 14.40 2.84
N ARG A 271 -13.78 15.02 3.88
CA ARG A 271 -13.01 15.49 5.06
C ARG A 271 -12.21 14.35 5.70
N TYR A 272 -12.83 13.19 5.89
CA TYR A 272 -12.13 12.02 6.42
C TYR A 272 -11.00 11.56 5.50
N LEU A 273 -11.27 11.43 4.19
CA LEU A 273 -10.29 10.94 3.23
C LEU A 273 -9.13 11.95 3.03
N GLU A 274 -9.41 13.24 3.03
CA GLU A 274 -8.40 14.30 3.02
C GLU A 274 -7.50 14.23 4.26
N TYR A 275 -8.06 13.99 5.44
CA TYR A 275 -7.27 13.77 6.65
C TYR A 275 -6.37 12.53 6.51
N GLN A 276 -6.92 11.43 5.96
CA GLN A 276 -6.14 10.21 5.69
C GLN A 276 -5.00 10.44 4.68
N VAL A 277 -5.18 11.35 3.72
CA VAL A 277 -4.21 11.64 2.66
C VAL A 277 -3.18 12.68 3.10
N LYS A 278 -3.61 13.80 3.71
CA LYS A 278 -2.75 14.93 4.10
C LYS A 278 -1.98 14.66 5.40
N ASP A 279 -2.65 14.15 6.44
CA ASP A 279 -2.06 14.03 7.79
C ASP A 279 -1.50 12.63 8.10
N LEU A 280 -2.09 11.58 7.53
CA LEU A 280 -1.64 10.19 7.72
C LEU A 280 -0.77 9.67 6.59
N GLN A 281 -0.69 10.37 5.44
CA GLN A 281 0.08 9.96 4.25
C GLN A 281 -0.14 8.50 3.89
N ASN A 282 -1.39 8.03 3.94
CA ASN A 282 -1.67 6.66 3.51
C ASN A 282 -1.26 6.48 2.06
N THR A 283 -0.73 5.32 1.72
CA THR A 283 -0.23 4.98 0.37
C THR A 283 -1.12 3.98 -0.34
N ASP A 284 -2.36 3.79 0.14
CA ASP A 284 -3.28 2.83 -0.46
C ASP A 284 -3.94 3.41 -1.73
N PRO A 285 -3.78 2.78 -2.91
CA PRO A 285 -4.38 3.26 -4.16
C PRO A 285 -5.91 3.35 -4.11
N ALA A 286 -6.57 2.47 -3.34
CA ALA A 286 -8.02 2.42 -3.24
C ALA A 286 -8.61 3.68 -2.59
N ILE A 287 -7.93 4.24 -1.59
CA ILE A 287 -8.36 5.46 -0.88
C ILE A 287 -8.28 6.65 -1.83
N HIS A 288 -7.16 6.78 -2.56
CA HIS A 288 -6.97 7.85 -3.53
C HIS A 288 -7.92 7.73 -4.72
N ASN A 289 -8.13 6.52 -5.23
CA ASN A 289 -9.11 6.26 -6.30
C ASN A 289 -10.52 6.64 -5.85
N TYR A 290 -10.90 6.31 -4.62
CA TYR A 290 -12.21 6.65 -4.09
C TYR A 290 -12.36 8.16 -3.85
N LEU A 291 -11.36 8.80 -3.25
CA LEU A 291 -11.33 10.26 -3.08
C LEU A 291 -11.43 10.98 -4.43
N LEU A 292 -10.69 10.52 -5.43
CA LEU A 292 -10.78 11.06 -6.79
C LEU A 292 -12.18 10.87 -7.38
N SER A 293 -12.83 9.73 -7.15
CA SER A 293 -14.20 9.52 -7.60
C SER A 293 -15.20 10.48 -6.94
N LEU A 294 -14.98 10.81 -5.66
CA LEU A 294 -15.80 11.80 -4.95
C LEU A 294 -15.55 13.23 -5.48
N TYR A 295 -14.30 13.62 -5.70
CA TYR A 295 -14.00 14.92 -6.31
C TYR A 295 -14.49 15.04 -7.75
N ALA A 296 -14.51 13.95 -8.52
CA ALA A 296 -15.03 13.97 -9.89
C ALA A 296 -16.54 14.20 -9.93
N VAL A 297 -17.26 13.70 -8.93
CA VAL A 297 -18.69 13.91 -8.72
C VAL A 297 -19.00 15.35 -8.30
N GLU A 298 -18.15 15.97 -7.46
CA GLU A 298 -18.37 17.34 -7.01
C GLU A 298 -18.28 18.35 -8.17
N GLU A 299 -19.07 19.43 -8.10
CA GLU A 299 -19.08 20.47 -9.13
C GLU A 299 -17.74 21.24 -9.19
N ASN A 300 -17.06 21.37 -8.05
CA ASN A 300 -15.80 22.09 -7.90
C ASN A 300 -14.64 21.36 -8.59
N THR A 301 -14.19 21.93 -9.71
CA THR A 301 -13.04 21.43 -10.47
C THR A 301 -11.70 21.77 -9.81
N GLU A 302 -11.67 22.76 -8.93
CA GLU A 302 -10.44 23.27 -8.30
C GLU A 302 -9.85 22.26 -7.31
N ASP A 303 -10.67 21.60 -6.48
CA ASP A 303 -10.20 20.62 -5.49
C ASP A 303 -9.62 19.37 -6.16
N LEU A 304 -10.24 18.94 -7.26
CA LEU A 304 -9.71 17.88 -8.11
C LEU A 304 -8.37 18.27 -8.74
N MET A 305 -8.24 19.49 -9.25
CA MET A 305 -6.99 19.97 -9.85
C MET A 305 -5.89 20.13 -8.80
N ASN A 306 -6.20 20.66 -7.62
CA ASN A 306 -5.28 20.75 -6.48
C ASN A 306 -4.79 19.36 -6.03
N PHE A 307 -5.69 18.38 -6.00
CA PHE A 307 -5.34 16.98 -5.72
C PHE A 307 -4.41 16.40 -6.80
N LEU A 308 -4.74 16.60 -8.08
CA LEU A 308 -3.92 16.11 -9.20
C LEU A 308 -2.54 16.78 -9.24
N ASP A 309 -2.45 18.08 -8.93
CA ASP A 309 -1.19 18.82 -8.86
C ASP A 309 -0.32 18.38 -7.67
N TYR A 310 -0.94 18.05 -6.54
CA TYR A 310 -0.21 17.53 -5.37
C TYR A 310 0.45 16.17 -5.66
N PHE A 311 -0.20 15.30 -6.43
CA PHE A 311 0.27 13.94 -6.76
C PHE A 311 0.97 13.82 -8.12
N LYS A 312 1.52 14.92 -8.65
CA LYS A 312 2.11 14.98 -10.00
C LYS A 312 3.31 14.04 -10.22
N GLU A 313 4.11 13.77 -9.19
CA GLU A 313 5.37 13.03 -9.30
C GLU A 313 5.29 11.59 -8.75
N ASP A 314 4.57 11.39 -7.64
CA ASP A 314 4.38 10.07 -7.00
C ASP A 314 2.89 9.69 -7.02
N TYR A 315 2.39 9.24 -8.18
CA TYR A 315 1.00 8.80 -8.29
C TYR A 315 0.81 7.44 -7.61
N VAL A 316 0.09 7.46 -6.49
CA VAL A 316 -0.35 6.25 -5.77
C VAL A 316 -1.71 5.76 -6.31
N TYR A 317 -2.44 6.61 -7.03
CA TYR A 317 -3.75 6.29 -7.62
C TYR A 317 -3.62 5.61 -8.99
N ASP A 318 -4.65 4.85 -9.38
CA ASP A 318 -4.74 4.24 -10.71
C ASP A 318 -5.19 5.29 -11.72
N VAL A 319 -4.22 5.78 -12.51
CA VAL A 319 -4.41 6.79 -13.55
C VAL A 319 -5.45 6.37 -14.61
N LYS A 320 -5.62 5.06 -14.89
CA LYS A 320 -6.62 4.58 -15.86
C LYS A 320 -8.03 4.62 -15.29
N TYR A 321 -8.17 4.31 -14.00
CA TYR A 321 -9.43 4.46 -13.29
C TYR A 321 -9.82 5.94 -13.22
N ALA A 322 -8.86 6.81 -12.88
CA ALA A 322 -9.01 8.25 -12.86
C ALA A 322 -9.57 8.81 -14.18
N LEU A 323 -8.95 8.45 -15.31
CA LEU A 323 -9.44 8.85 -16.63
C LEU A 323 -10.88 8.40 -16.89
N ARG A 324 -11.21 7.16 -16.53
CA ARG A 324 -12.55 6.63 -16.79
C ARG A 324 -13.61 7.44 -16.05
N VAL A 325 -13.37 7.74 -14.78
CA VAL A 325 -14.30 8.51 -13.95
C VAL A 325 -14.41 9.95 -14.45
N CYS A 326 -13.28 10.62 -14.74
CA CYS A 326 -13.31 11.99 -15.26
C CYS A 326 -14.01 12.09 -16.63
N ILE A 327 -13.94 11.05 -17.48
CA ILE A 327 -14.68 11.00 -18.75
C ILE A 327 -16.19 10.80 -18.50
N GLN A 328 -16.57 9.97 -17.54
CA GLN A 328 -17.97 9.74 -17.18
C GLN A 328 -18.65 11.01 -16.66
N GLU A 329 -17.96 11.76 -15.79
CA GLU A 329 -18.45 13.01 -15.22
C GLU A 329 -18.20 14.24 -16.11
N GLY A 330 -17.61 14.06 -17.30
CA GLY A 330 -17.41 15.13 -18.27
C GLY A 330 -16.38 16.20 -17.87
N LYS A 331 -15.50 15.93 -16.91
CA LYS A 331 -14.48 16.86 -16.40
C LYS A 331 -13.28 16.92 -17.37
N THR A 332 -13.44 17.69 -18.44
CA THR A 332 -12.51 17.74 -19.58
C THR A 332 -11.12 18.30 -19.23
N GLN A 333 -11.02 19.32 -18.37
CA GLN A 333 -9.72 19.90 -17.96
C GLN A 333 -8.87 18.88 -17.18
N ALA A 334 -9.48 18.19 -16.22
CA ALA A 334 -8.82 17.12 -15.48
C ALA A 334 -8.42 15.95 -16.40
N CYS A 335 -9.25 15.60 -17.38
CA CYS A 335 -8.89 14.61 -18.40
C CYS A 335 -7.62 15.02 -19.16
N VAL A 336 -7.55 16.28 -19.62
CA VAL A 336 -6.37 16.81 -20.33
C VAL A 336 -5.13 16.71 -19.44
N TYR A 337 -5.24 17.13 -18.18
CA TYR A 337 -4.13 17.00 -17.22
C TYR A 337 -3.66 15.55 -17.06
N ILE A 338 -4.58 14.61 -16.84
CA ILE A 338 -4.25 13.19 -16.68
C ILE A 338 -3.63 12.61 -17.97
N TYR A 339 -4.11 13.00 -19.16
CA TYR A 339 -3.47 12.59 -20.42
C TYR A 339 -2.04 13.15 -20.56
N THR A 340 -1.77 14.37 -20.07
CA THR A 340 -0.38 14.88 -20.03
C THR A 340 0.51 14.10 -19.07
N LEU A 341 -0.04 13.60 -17.95
CA LEU A 341 0.71 12.71 -17.03
C LEU A 341 1.02 11.35 -17.67
N LEU A 342 0.13 10.83 -18.52
CA LEU A 342 0.35 9.57 -19.24
C LEU A 342 1.23 9.72 -20.49
N HIS A 343 1.74 10.91 -20.77
CA HIS A 343 2.47 11.24 -22.01
C HIS A 343 1.67 10.98 -23.31
N LEU A 344 0.32 10.94 -23.22
CA LEU A 344 -0.58 10.76 -24.36
C LEU A 344 -1.06 12.12 -24.87
N TYR A 345 -0.11 12.94 -25.32
CA TYR A 345 -0.37 14.33 -25.69
C TYR A 345 -1.33 14.49 -26.89
N GLU A 346 -1.38 13.53 -27.82
CA GLU A 346 -2.28 13.61 -28.99
C GLU A 346 -3.76 13.62 -28.59
N GLU A 347 -4.14 12.75 -27.65
CA GLU A 347 -5.51 12.70 -27.14
C GLU A 347 -5.78 13.86 -26.18
N ALA A 348 -4.78 14.27 -25.39
CA ALA A 348 -4.86 15.46 -24.55
C ALA A 348 -5.21 16.70 -25.38
N VAL A 349 -4.50 16.93 -26.48
CA VAL A 349 -4.71 18.09 -27.36
C VAL A 349 -6.08 18.01 -28.05
N LYS A 350 -6.52 16.86 -28.55
CA LYS A 350 -7.87 16.70 -29.14
C LYS A 350 -8.99 17.02 -28.16
N LEU A 351 -8.82 16.67 -26.89
CA LEU A 351 -9.78 17.00 -25.82
C LEU A 351 -9.68 18.45 -25.39
N ALA A 352 -8.46 19.00 -25.25
CA ALA A 352 -8.22 20.39 -24.90
C ALA A 352 -8.82 21.34 -25.94
N LEU A 353 -8.68 21.03 -27.24
CA LEU A 353 -9.24 21.82 -28.35
C LEU A 353 -10.76 21.97 -28.30
N LYS A 354 -11.49 21.08 -27.59
CA LYS A 354 -12.94 21.22 -27.37
C LYS A 354 -13.29 22.21 -26.26
N VAL A 355 -12.36 22.53 -25.37
CA VAL A 355 -12.55 23.37 -24.20
C VAL A 355 -11.88 24.73 -24.41
N ASP A 356 -10.56 24.72 -24.59
CA ASP A 356 -9.74 25.92 -24.67
C ASP A 356 -8.50 25.71 -25.57
N LEU A 357 -8.24 26.70 -26.41
CA LEU A 357 -7.07 26.73 -27.28
C LEU A 357 -5.77 26.93 -26.48
N GLU A 358 -5.81 27.71 -25.40
CA GLU A 358 -4.61 28.01 -24.60
C GLU A 358 -4.11 26.77 -23.84
N LEU A 359 -5.04 25.97 -23.30
CA LEU A 359 -4.71 24.69 -22.68
C LEU A 359 -4.11 23.71 -23.70
N ALA A 360 -4.59 23.74 -24.94
CA ALA A 360 -4.04 22.92 -26.02
C ALA A 360 -2.61 23.34 -26.38
N LYS A 361 -2.32 24.66 -26.43
CA LYS A 361 -0.95 25.17 -26.64
C LYS A 361 -0.02 24.72 -25.52
N TYR A 362 -0.44 24.90 -24.26
CA TYR A 362 0.34 24.48 -23.09
C TYR A 362 0.66 22.98 -23.12
N CYS A 363 -0.30 22.14 -23.49
CA CYS A 363 -0.09 20.70 -23.60
C CYS A 363 0.86 20.33 -24.75
N ALA A 364 0.85 21.08 -25.85
CA ALA A 364 1.73 20.85 -26.99
C ALA A 364 3.18 21.23 -26.68
N ASP A 365 3.40 22.33 -25.94
CA ASP A 365 4.75 22.76 -25.54
C ASP A 365 5.40 21.82 -24.52
N LYS A 366 4.58 21.22 -23.65
CA LYS A 366 5.03 20.27 -22.62
C LYS A 366 5.41 18.88 -23.17
N ALA A 367 5.28 18.65 -24.48
CA ALA A 367 5.71 17.39 -25.10
C ALA A 367 7.25 17.35 -25.22
N ASP A 368 7.87 16.24 -24.84
CA ASP A 368 9.33 16.11 -24.78
C ASP A 368 9.98 16.03 -26.18
N ASP A 369 9.35 15.33 -27.12
CA ASP A 369 9.90 15.13 -28.47
C ASP A 369 9.50 16.25 -29.43
N ASP A 370 10.49 16.89 -30.07
CA ASP A 370 10.27 17.93 -31.10
C ASP A 370 9.37 17.46 -32.25
N ASP A 371 9.47 16.18 -32.64
CA ASP A 371 8.62 15.56 -33.66
C ASP A 371 7.16 15.44 -33.20
N THR A 372 6.93 15.11 -31.93
CA THR A 372 5.57 15.04 -31.38
C THR A 372 5.01 16.44 -31.19
N ARG A 373 5.81 17.39 -30.70
CA ARG A 373 5.45 18.81 -30.61
C ARG A 373 5.01 19.33 -31.98
N LYS A 374 5.81 19.09 -33.03
CA LYS A 374 5.44 19.46 -34.40
C LYS A 374 4.12 18.83 -34.84
N LYS A 375 3.90 17.53 -34.59
CA LYS A 375 2.64 16.85 -34.92
C LYS A 375 1.44 17.42 -34.15
N LEU A 376 1.59 17.72 -32.86
CA LEU A 376 0.53 18.29 -32.03
C LEU A 376 0.16 19.69 -32.48
N TRP A 377 1.15 20.53 -32.77
CA TRP A 377 0.96 21.86 -33.32
C TRP A 377 0.32 21.83 -34.71
N LEU A 378 0.65 20.84 -35.53
CA LEU A 378 -0.06 20.58 -36.79
C LEU A 378 -1.53 20.16 -36.56
N ILE A 379 -1.82 19.36 -35.53
CA ILE A 379 -3.20 18.99 -35.16
C ILE A 379 -3.98 20.23 -34.69
N ILE A 380 -3.37 21.09 -33.89
CA ILE A 380 -3.96 22.36 -33.44
C ILE A 380 -4.23 23.27 -34.64
N ALA A 381 -3.25 23.46 -35.52
CA ALA A 381 -3.38 24.28 -36.73
C ALA A 381 -4.46 23.72 -37.67
N ARG A 382 -4.49 22.39 -37.87
CA ARG A 382 -5.52 21.71 -38.66
C ARG A 382 -6.91 21.98 -38.08
N PHE A 383 -7.08 21.85 -36.76
CA PHE A 383 -8.36 22.09 -36.11
C PHE A 383 -8.82 23.56 -36.24
N LEU A 384 -7.90 24.53 -36.14
CA LEU A 384 -8.21 25.94 -36.32
C LEU A 384 -8.62 26.30 -37.75
N ILE A 385 -7.92 25.74 -38.74
CA ILE A 385 -8.20 25.99 -40.16
C ILE A 385 -9.51 25.31 -40.59
N GLU A 386 -9.71 24.04 -40.22
CA GLU A 386 -10.91 23.27 -40.60
C GLU A 386 -12.17 23.73 -39.84
N THR A 387 -12.07 23.99 -38.53
CA THR A 387 -13.24 24.22 -37.67
C THR A 387 -13.55 25.70 -37.49
N LYS A 388 -12.54 26.55 -37.24
CA LYS A 388 -12.72 27.99 -36.96
C LYS A 388 -12.51 28.88 -38.19
N LYS A 389 -11.94 28.36 -39.29
CA LYS A 389 -11.56 29.11 -40.51
C LYS A 389 -10.71 30.36 -40.20
N ASP A 390 -9.98 30.34 -39.10
CA ASP A 390 -9.21 31.49 -38.64
C ASP A 390 -7.78 31.39 -39.16
N VAL A 391 -7.57 32.01 -40.33
CA VAL A 391 -6.27 32.06 -41.01
C VAL A 391 -5.27 32.94 -40.25
N ASN A 392 -5.74 34.00 -39.58
CA ASN A 392 -4.88 34.89 -38.83
C ASN A 392 -4.39 34.20 -37.54
N GLY A 393 -5.29 33.53 -36.81
CA GLY A 393 -4.90 32.76 -35.63
C GLY A 393 -3.88 31.67 -35.94
N ALA A 394 -3.96 31.02 -37.11
CA ALA A 394 -2.96 30.04 -37.56
C ALA A 394 -1.59 30.67 -37.91
N ILE A 395 -1.56 31.93 -38.36
CA ILE A 395 -0.32 32.68 -38.59
C ILE A 395 0.31 33.09 -37.25
N ASP A 396 -0.50 33.51 -36.28
CA ASP A 396 -0.02 33.83 -34.92
C ASP A 396 0.57 32.58 -34.23
N LEU A 397 -0.02 31.40 -34.43
CA LEU A 397 0.58 30.13 -33.96
C LEU A 397 1.94 29.81 -34.61
N LEU A 398 2.17 30.28 -35.84
CA LEU A 398 3.43 30.11 -36.55
C LEU A 398 4.52 31.02 -35.97
N GLU A 399 4.14 32.18 -35.42
CA GLU A 399 5.07 33.04 -34.68
C GLU A 399 5.44 32.45 -33.31
N GLU A 400 4.50 31.76 -32.67
CA GLU A 400 4.72 31.09 -31.39
C GLU A 400 5.54 29.79 -31.53
N CYS A 401 5.56 29.17 -32.72
CA CYS A 401 6.24 27.90 -32.96
C CYS A 401 7.38 27.97 -33.99
N SER A 402 8.61 27.86 -33.50
CA SER A 402 9.82 27.76 -34.34
C SER A 402 9.95 26.44 -35.12
N LEU A 403 9.17 25.41 -34.77
CA LEU A 403 9.25 24.07 -35.38
C LEU A 403 8.33 23.88 -36.59
N LEU A 404 7.30 24.72 -36.72
CA LEU A 404 6.36 24.67 -37.83
C LEU A 404 6.90 25.46 -39.02
N LYS A 405 6.85 24.85 -40.20
CA LYS A 405 7.13 25.56 -41.45
C LYS A 405 5.83 25.89 -42.15
N ILE A 406 5.84 26.97 -42.91
CA ILE A 406 4.71 27.38 -43.76
C ILE A 406 4.35 26.26 -44.74
N ASP A 407 5.35 25.54 -45.23
CA ASP A 407 5.20 24.39 -46.13
C ASP A 407 4.22 23.34 -45.59
N ASP A 408 4.17 23.16 -44.27
CA ASP A 408 3.33 22.16 -43.63
C ASP A 408 1.85 22.58 -43.54
N LEU A 409 1.55 23.88 -43.58
CA LEU A 409 0.18 24.42 -43.50
C LEU A 409 -0.43 24.72 -44.88
N LEU A 410 0.40 24.91 -45.91
CA LEU A 410 -0.03 25.20 -47.29
C LEU A 410 -1.10 24.24 -47.82
N PRO A 411 -1.04 22.92 -47.61
CA PRO A 411 -2.05 21.99 -48.13
C PRO A 411 -3.45 22.17 -47.56
N TRP A 412 -3.61 22.89 -46.44
CA TRP A 412 -4.87 23.00 -45.71
C TRP A 412 -5.55 24.35 -45.87
N PHE A 413 -4.90 25.33 -46.51
CA PHE A 413 -5.54 26.60 -46.80
C PHE A 413 -6.55 26.45 -47.94
N PRO A 414 -7.74 27.10 -47.84
CA PRO A 414 -8.64 27.21 -48.97
C PRO A 414 -7.96 27.93 -50.14
N ASP A 415 -8.24 27.50 -51.38
CA ASP A 415 -7.68 28.06 -52.63
C ASP A 415 -7.82 29.58 -52.81
N PHE A 416 -8.68 30.23 -52.00
CA PHE A 416 -9.01 31.66 -52.08
C PHE A 416 -8.46 32.51 -50.92
N VAL A 417 -7.45 32.04 -50.18
CA VAL A 417 -6.74 32.89 -49.21
C VAL A 417 -5.83 33.86 -49.97
N VAL A 418 -6.07 35.15 -49.77
CA VAL A 418 -5.31 36.25 -50.39
C VAL A 418 -3.84 36.14 -50.00
N ILE A 419 -3.02 35.81 -51.00
CA ILE A 419 -1.57 35.56 -50.92
C ILE A 419 -0.81 36.72 -50.25
N ASP A 420 -1.37 37.92 -50.24
CA ASP A 420 -0.79 39.10 -49.61
C ASP A 420 -0.54 38.93 -48.10
N LYS A 421 -1.29 38.07 -47.41
CA LYS A 421 -1.14 37.92 -45.94
C LYS A 421 0.04 37.04 -45.51
N PHE A 422 0.55 36.17 -46.37
CA PHE A 422 1.64 35.23 -46.03
C PHE A 422 2.92 35.45 -46.83
N LYS A 423 2.93 36.44 -47.73
CA LYS A 423 4.07 36.77 -48.58
C LYS A 423 5.37 36.98 -47.79
N ASP A 424 5.32 37.76 -46.73
CA ASP A 424 6.52 38.14 -45.97
C ASP A 424 7.16 36.92 -45.30
N ARG A 425 6.33 35.99 -44.80
CA ARG A 425 6.80 34.74 -44.18
C ARG A 425 7.31 33.72 -45.21
N VAL A 426 6.71 33.67 -46.39
CA VAL A 426 7.24 32.85 -47.51
C VAL A 426 8.60 33.37 -47.97
N VAL A 427 8.80 34.69 -48.00
CA VAL A 427 10.10 35.29 -48.34
C VAL A 427 11.15 34.90 -47.31
N GLU A 428 10.86 35.04 -46.01
CA GLU A 428 11.77 34.63 -44.93
C GLU A 428 12.14 33.13 -45.02
N SER A 429 11.14 32.26 -45.21
CA SER A 429 11.39 30.82 -45.38
C SER A 429 12.25 30.49 -46.61
N LEU A 430 12.05 31.21 -47.73
CA LEU A 430 12.86 31.03 -48.94
C LEU A 430 14.30 31.54 -48.74
N GLU A 431 14.50 32.61 -47.97
CA GLU A 431 15.83 33.10 -47.61
C GLU A 431 16.59 32.07 -46.75
N ASP A 432 15.93 31.44 -45.78
CA ASP A 432 16.50 30.35 -44.98
C ASP A 432 16.88 29.13 -45.82
N TYR A 433 16.01 28.73 -46.76
CA TYR A 433 16.33 27.64 -47.68
C TYR A 433 17.54 27.97 -48.56
N ASN A 434 17.65 29.21 -49.06
CA ASN A 434 18.81 29.63 -49.84
C ASN A 434 20.09 29.62 -49.00
N ALA A 435 20.04 30.13 -47.77
CA ALA A 435 21.18 30.12 -46.85
C ALA A 435 21.66 28.68 -46.57
N ARG A 436 20.72 27.77 -46.28
CA ARG A 436 21.04 26.35 -46.04
C ARG A 436 21.59 25.65 -47.29
N ILE A 437 21.07 25.98 -48.47
CA ILE A 437 21.59 25.47 -49.73
C ILE A 437 23.04 25.94 -49.94
N ASP A 438 23.36 27.18 -49.60
CA ASP A 438 24.72 27.71 -49.73
C ASP A 438 25.69 27.11 -48.70
N GLU A 439 25.24 26.85 -47.48
CA GLU A 439 26.02 26.11 -46.48
C GLU A 439 26.36 24.69 -46.97
N LEU A 440 25.36 23.93 -47.43
CA LEU A 440 25.53 22.59 -48.01
C LEU A 440 26.47 22.59 -49.24
N LYS A 441 26.36 23.61 -50.12
CA LYS A 441 27.31 23.76 -51.22
C LYS A 441 28.74 23.98 -50.71
N SER A 442 28.90 24.77 -49.65
CA SER A 442 30.22 25.03 -49.06
C SER A 442 30.83 23.76 -48.46
N GLU A 443 30.03 22.96 -47.74
CA GLU A 443 30.47 21.66 -47.20
C GLU A 443 30.84 20.71 -48.32
N MET A 444 30.02 20.63 -49.37
CA MET A 444 30.30 19.80 -50.53
C MET A 444 31.64 20.17 -51.20
N MET A 445 31.95 21.47 -51.32
CA MET A 445 33.24 21.95 -51.84
C MET A 445 34.43 21.60 -50.91
N GLN A 446 34.23 21.62 -49.58
CA GLN A 446 35.27 21.21 -48.64
C GLN A 446 35.58 19.72 -48.75
N TYR A 447 34.53 18.88 -48.86
CA TYR A 447 34.69 17.44 -49.05
C TYR A 447 35.36 17.10 -50.38
N THR A 448 34.99 17.78 -51.48
CA THR A 448 35.63 17.55 -52.78
C THR A 448 37.10 17.96 -52.78
N SER A 449 37.43 19.11 -52.18
CA SER A 449 38.83 19.55 -52.01
C SER A 449 39.64 18.57 -51.18
N SER A 450 39.06 18.03 -50.11
CA SER A 450 39.72 17.02 -49.26
C SER A 450 39.94 15.72 -50.03
N ALA A 451 38.96 15.27 -50.81
CA ALA A 451 39.09 14.08 -51.66
C ALA A 451 40.16 14.26 -52.74
N GLU A 452 40.30 15.46 -53.33
CA GLU A 452 41.37 15.76 -54.30
C GLU A 452 42.76 15.71 -53.67
N LYS A 453 42.93 16.24 -52.45
CA LYS A 453 44.18 16.13 -51.69
C LYS A 453 44.54 14.66 -51.40
N ILE A 454 43.56 13.85 -50.99
CA ILE A 454 43.80 12.42 -50.75
C ILE A 454 44.22 11.71 -52.05
N ARG A 455 43.57 12.02 -53.18
CA ARG A 455 43.93 11.43 -54.48
C ARG A 455 45.36 11.81 -54.90
N SER A 456 45.77 13.05 -54.69
CA SER A 456 47.13 13.49 -55.02
C SER A 456 48.18 12.85 -54.12
N GLU A 457 47.89 12.67 -52.83
CA GLU A 457 48.74 11.91 -51.90
C GLU A 457 48.87 10.44 -52.29
N ILE A 458 47.78 9.77 -52.67
CA ILE A 458 47.81 8.38 -53.17
C ILE A 458 48.70 8.28 -54.41
N GLN A 459 48.61 9.24 -55.33
CA GLN A 459 49.45 9.26 -56.53
C GLN A 459 50.93 9.48 -56.18
N ALA A 460 51.23 10.35 -55.21
CA ALA A 460 52.59 10.56 -54.72
C ALA A 460 53.16 9.29 -54.04
N LEU A 461 52.36 8.58 -53.25
CA LEU A 461 52.75 7.32 -52.60
C LEU A 461 53.09 6.22 -53.63
N LYS A 462 52.34 6.11 -54.73
CA LYS A 462 52.65 5.16 -55.82
C LYS A 462 54.00 5.40 -56.50
N CYS A 463 54.50 6.63 -56.49
CA CYS A 463 55.77 7.00 -57.12
C CYS A 463 56.99 6.91 -56.19
N ARG A 464 56.83 6.39 -54.96
CA ARG A 464 57.94 6.26 -54.01
C ARG A 464 58.84 5.08 -54.41
N ARG A 465 60.09 5.38 -54.79
CA ARG A 465 61.14 4.40 -55.09
C ARG A 465 62.05 4.17 -53.88
N GLY A 466 62.45 2.93 -53.64
CA GLY A 466 63.51 2.59 -52.69
C GLY A 466 64.83 2.36 -53.43
N GLU A 467 65.92 2.93 -52.91
CA GLU A 467 67.28 2.72 -53.44
C GLU A 467 68.02 1.76 -52.52
N ILE A 468 68.57 0.67 -53.09
CA ILE A 468 69.35 -0.35 -52.39
C ILE A 468 70.77 -0.26 -52.88
N ARG A 469 71.72 -0.17 -51.94
CA ARG A 469 73.16 -0.21 -52.24
C ARG A 469 73.64 -1.67 -52.15
N GLY A 470 74.56 -2.08 -53.01
CA GLY A 470 74.98 -3.50 -53.15
C GLY A 470 75.71 -4.09 -51.94
N ASP A 471 76.12 -3.23 -51.01
CA ASP A 471 76.78 -3.49 -49.73
C ASP A 471 75.80 -3.63 -48.55
N GLN A 472 74.49 -3.47 -48.76
CA GLN A 472 73.51 -3.64 -47.70
C GLN A 472 73.40 -5.11 -47.23
N VAL A 473 73.43 -5.28 -45.91
CA VAL A 473 73.28 -6.55 -45.20
C VAL A 473 71.95 -6.61 -44.46
N CYS A 474 71.44 -7.82 -44.22
CA CYS A 474 70.22 -8.01 -43.46
C CYS A 474 70.48 -7.70 -41.99
N GLU A 475 69.70 -6.79 -41.40
CA GLU A 475 69.85 -6.32 -40.02
C GLU A 475 69.61 -7.40 -38.94
N LEU A 476 69.15 -8.60 -39.32
CA LEU A 476 68.90 -9.72 -38.41
C LEU A 476 69.96 -10.83 -38.49
N CYS A 477 70.75 -10.89 -39.56
CA CYS A 477 71.73 -11.98 -39.75
C CYS A 477 73.07 -11.55 -40.37
N ASP A 478 73.25 -10.25 -40.62
CA ASP A 478 74.47 -9.61 -41.16
C ASP A 478 75.00 -10.19 -42.47
N GLN A 479 74.16 -10.92 -43.22
CA GLN A 479 74.50 -11.49 -44.53
C GLN A 479 73.99 -10.58 -45.66
N ALA A 480 74.67 -10.60 -46.81
CA ALA A 480 74.31 -9.79 -47.97
C ALA A 480 72.86 -10.03 -48.44
N ILE A 481 72.10 -8.95 -48.62
CA ILE A 481 70.66 -8.99 -48.89
C ILE A 481 70.34 -9.63 -50.26
N LEU A 482 71.17 -9.35 -51.27
CA LEU A 482 70.98 -9.83 -52.65
C LEU A 482 71.11 -11.34 -52.83
N SER A 483 71.55 -12.08 -51.81
CA SER A 483 71.70 -13.54 -51.88
C SER A 483 70.38 -14.31 -51.77
N ARG A 484 69.31 -13.69 -51.24
CA ARG A 484 68.00 -14.31 -51.00
C ARG A 484 66.87 -13.33 -51.30
N VAL A 485 65.63 -13.84 -51.32
CA VAL A 485 64.43 -12.99 -51.40
C VAL A 485 64.40 -12.10 -50.15
N PHE A 486 64.20 -10.80 -50.37
CA PHE A 486 64.27 -9.79 -49.32
C PHE A 486 63.07 -8.84 -49.36
N TYR A 487 62.77 -8.25 -48.20
CA TYR A 487 61.80 -7.18 -48.03
C TYR A 487 62.55 -5.89 -47.73
N LEU A 488 62.20 -4.82 -48.46
CA LEU A 488 62.66 -3.46 -48.18
C LEU A 488 61.48 -2.67 -47.61
N PHE A 489 61.61 -2.19 -46.39
CA PHE A 489 60.60 -1.36 -45.77
C PHE A 489 60.77 0.12 -46.15
N PRO A 490 59.70 0.94 -46.08
CA PRO A 490 59.78 2.39 -46.32
C PRO A 490 60.71 3.15 -45.37
N CYS A 491 61.13 2.53 -44.26
CA CYS A 491 62.13 3.03 -43.31
C CYS A 491 63.58 2.74 -43.74
N SER A 492 63.80 2.21 -44.96
CA SER A 492 65.10 1.78 -45.54
C SER A 492 65.74 0.53 -44.93
N HIS A 493 65.14 -0.04 -43.88
CA HIS A 493 65.54 -1.33 -43.33
C HIS A 493 65.21 -2.47 -44.29
N ALA A 494 66.15 -3.39 -44.44
CA ALA A 494 66.05 -4.50 -45.37
C ALA A 494 66.33 -5.84 -44.68
N PHE A 495 65.46 -6.80 -44.93
CA PHE A 495 65.47 -8.11 -44.26
C PHE A 495 65.34 -9.25 -45.27
N HIS A 496 65.99 -10.39 -45.03
CA HIS A 496 65.64 -11.61 -45.75
C HIS A 496 64.26 -12.10 -45.36
N ALA A 497 63.55 -12.70 -46.31
CA ALA A 497 62.20 -13.23 -46.08
C ALA A 497 62.15 -14.24 -44.93
N ASP A 498 63.13 -15.14 -44.85
CA ASP A 498 63.20 -16.15 -43.79
C ASP A 498 63.49 -15.54 -42.41
N CYS A 499 64.39 -14.56 -42.36
CA CYS A 499 64.76 -13.85 -41.13
C CYS A 499 63.56 -13.05 -40.59
N LEU A 500 62.87 -12.33 -41.47
CA LEU A 500 61.67 -11.56 -41.13
C LEU A 500 60.55 -12.47 -40.63
N THR A 501 60.30 -13.57 -41.33
CA THR A 501 59.28 -14.57 -40.96
C THR A 501 59.56 -15.17 -39.59
N ARG A 502 60.83 -15.42 -39.25
CA ARG A 502 61.22 -15.98 -37.95
C ARG A 502 60.98 -14.98 -36.82
N GLU A 503 61.41 -13.73 -36.99
CA GLU A 503 61.21 -12.70 -35.96
C GLU A 503 59.73 -12.40 -35.75
N ILE A 504 58.96 -12.23 -36.82
CA ILE A 504 57.55 -11.90 -36.70
C ILE A 504 56.75 -13.06 -36.10
N ASN A 505 57.12 -14.32 -36.36
CA ASN A 505 56.54 -15.48 -35.67
C ASN A 505 56.71 -15.45 -34.15
N ASN A 506 57.69 -14.73 -33.60
CA ASN A 506 57.85 -14.60 -32.14
C ASN A 506 56.86 -13.58 -31.54
N HIS A 507 56.34 -12.65 -32.35
CA HIS A 507 55.50 -11.53 -31.91
C HIS A 507 54.04 -11.60 -32.38
N LEU A 508 53.70 -12.45 -33.35
CA LEU A 508 52.32 -12.69 -33.79
C LEU A 508 51.45 -13.36 -32.73
N THR A 509 50.13 -13.15 -32.81
CA THR A 509 49.15 -13.86 -31.95
C THR A 509 49.02 -15.34 -32.34
N ALA A 510 48.52 -16.19 -31.43
CA ALA A 510 48.38 -17.63 -31.71
C ALA A 510 47.52 -17.95 -32.94
N ALA A 511 46.50 -17.12 -33.22
CA ALA A 511 45.63 -17.25 -34.39
C ALA A 511 46.36 -16.87 -35.69
N GLU A 512 47.18 -15.81 -35.68
CA GLU A 512 47.95 -15.40 -36.85
C GLU A 512 49.09 -16.36 -37.15
N LYS A 513 49.75 -16.92 -36.11
CA LYS A 513 50.75 -18.00 -36.28
C LYS A 513 50.15 -19.24 -36.94
N ALA A 514 48.91 -19.60 -36.60
CA ALA A 514 48.21 -20.71 -37.23
C ALA A 514 47.92 -20.43 -38.71
N LYS A 515 47.46 -19.21 -39.04
CA LYS A 515 47.22 -18.77 -40.43
C LYS A 515 48.51 -18.74 -41.26
N VAL A 516 49.60 -18.20 -40.72
CA VAL A 516 50.91 -18.16 -41.39
C VAL A 516 51.42 -19.58 -41.68
N LYS A 517 51.28 -20.51 -40.72
CA LYS A 517 51.64 -21.93 -40.93
C LYS A 517 50.76 -22.61 -41.98
N GLU A 518 49.46 -22.33 -41.98
CA GLU A 518 48.54 -22.85 -42.99
C GLU A 518 48.88 -22.34 -44.39
N LEU A 519 49.12 -21.03 -44.53
CA LEU A 519 49.52 -20.38 -45.79
C LEU A 519 50.86 -20.92 -46.29
N GLN A 520 51.86 -21.07 -45.41
CA GLN A 520 53.14 -21.69 -45.75
C GLN A 520 53.01 -23.14 -46.20
N THR A 521 52.11 -23.91 -45.60
CA THR A 521 51.85 -25.30 -45.97
C THR A 521 51.18 -25.38 -47.35
N LYS A 522 50.22 -24.49 -47.63
CA LYS A 522 49.58 -24.36 -48.95
C LYS A 522 50.58 -23.94 -50.02
N LEU A 523 51.43 -22.95 -49.73
CA LEU A 523 52.50 -22.48 -50.63
C LEU A 523 53.54 -23.56 -50.95
N ARG A 524 53.93 -24.39 -49.96
CA ARG A 524 54.84 -25.53 -50.17
C ARG A 524 54.20 -26.65 -50.99
N GLY A 525 52.90 -26.88 -50.84
CA GLY A 525 52.15 -27.85 -51.65
C GLY A 525 52.11 -27.49 -53.13
N LEU A 526 52.09 -26.19 -53.44
CA LEU A 526 52.09 -25.66 -54.81
C LEU A 526 53.50 -25.59 -55.44
N SER A 527 54.59 -25.56 -54.67
CA SER A 527 55.94 -25.36 -55.23
C SER A 527 56.63 -26.62 -55.77
N ALA A 528 56.05 -27.81 -55.56
CA ALA A 528 56.70 -29.09 -55.85
C ALA A 528 56.38 -29.71 -57.24
N GLY A 529 55.60 -29.03 -58.09
CA GLY A 529 55.22 -29.50 -59.43
C GLY A 529 55.35 -28.45 -60.52
N SER A 530 55.35 -28.87 -61.79
CA SER A 530 55.30 -27.97 -62.95
C SER A 530 53.94 -27.25 -62.99
N LEU A 531 53.92 -25.92 -62.83
CA LEU A 531 52.72 -25.13 -62.54
C LEU A 531 51.92 -24.73 -63.80
N SER A 532 50.58 -24.81 -63.70
CA SER A 532 49.61 -24.20 -64.62
C SER A 532 49.45 -22.70 -64.33
N GLN A 533 48.97 -21.88 -65.29
CA GLN A 533 48.76 -20.43 -65.11
C GLN A 533 47.84 -20.11 -63.93
N ASN A 534 46.79 -20.90 -63.70
CA ASN A 534 45.87 -20.71 -62.58
C ASN A 534 46.53 -20.99 -61.22
N ASP A 535 47.45 -21.96 -61.17
CA ASP A 535 48.18 -22.28 -59.94
C ASP A 535 49.21 -21.19 -59.62
N GLN A 536 49.73 -20.51 -60.63
CA GLN A 536 50.59 -19.34 -60.46
C GLN A 536 49.81 -18.14 -59.89
N GLU A 537 48.62 -17.83 -60.41
CA GLU A 537 47.78 -16.76 -59.85
C GLU A 537 47.36 -17.03 -58.40
N LEU A 538 47.02 -18.29 -58.08
CA LEU A 538 46.70 -18.70 -56.72
C LEU A 538 47.91 -18.60 -55.80
N ARG A 539 49.09 -18.97 -56.29
CA ARG A 539 50.35 -18.81 -55.55
C ARG A 539 50.64 -17.35 -55.27
N ASP A 540 50.46 -16.47 -56.25
CA ASP A 540 50.72 -15.03 -56.09
C ASP A 540 49.73 -14.39 -55.10
N LYS A 541 48.46 -14.83 -55.09
CA LYS A 541 47.46 -14.42 -54.08
C LYS A 541 47.83 -14.89 -52.67
N LEU A 542 48.18 -16.17 -52.51
CA LEU A 542 48.58 -16.73 -51.22
C LEU A 542 49.89 -16.11 -50.72
N GLN A 543 50.79 -15.76 -51.63
CA GLN A 543 52.02 -15.04 -51.29
C GLN A 543 51.72 -13.59 -50.89
N ALA A 544 50.81 -12.89 -51.57
CA ALA A 544 50.38 -11.56 -51.17
C ALA A 544 49.67 -11.53 -49.81
N GLU A 545 48.85 -12.54 -49.48
CA GLU A 545 48.24 -12.70 -48.15
C GLU A 545 49.28 -12.97 -47.06
N LEU A 546 50.30 -13.77 -47.38
CA LEU A 546 51.43 -14.00 -46.47
C LEU A 546 52.26 -12.72 -46.27
N ASP A 547 52.53 -12.00 -47.35
CA ASP A 547 53.26 -10.72 -47.35
C ASP A 547 52.48 -9.64 -46.58
N ALA A 548 51.15 -9.62 -46.66
CA ALA A 548 50.33 -8.67 -45.90
C ALA A 548 50.45 -8.86 -44.37
N ILE A 549 50.73 -10.09 -43.91
CA ILE A 549 50.91 -10.39 -42.49
C ILE A 549 52.36 -10.16 -42.07
N ILE A 550 53.32 -10.58 -42.90
CA ILE A 550 54.76 -10.54 -42.58
C ILE A 550 55.38 -9.16 -42.85
N ALA A 551 54.93 -8.43 -43.87
CA ALA A 551 55.48 -7.12 -44.22
C ALA A 551 54.61 -5.94 -43.74
N ALA A 552 53.67 -6.18 -42.81
CA ALA A 552 52.78 -5.14 -42.26
C ALA A 552 53.56 -4.01 -41.56
N GLU A 553 54.56 -4.38 -40.76
CA GLU A 553 55.36 -3.45 -39.98
C GLU A 553 56.84 -3.83 -40.00
N CYS A 554 57.72 -2.83 -39.96
CA CYS A 554 59.16 -3.07 -39.78
C CYS A 554 59.42 -3.51 -38.33
N PRO A 555 60.07 -4.66 -38.08
CA PRO A 555 60.32 -5.14 -36.72
C PRO A 555 61.10 -4.16 -35.83
N LEU A 556 61.96 -3.32 -36.42
CA LEU A 556 62.82 -2.39 -35.70
C LEU A 556 62.22 -1.00 -35.50
N CYS A 557 61.25 -0.59 -36.33
CA CYS A 557 60.62 0.75 -36.26
C CYS A 557 59.13 0.72 -35.93
N GLY A 558 58.50 -0.45 -35.99
CA GLY A 558 57.07 -0.63 -35.77
C GLY A 558 56.72 -0.94 -34.32
N SER A 559 55.46 -1.29 -34.11
CA SER A 559 54.90 -1.61 -32.79
C SER A 559 55.58 -2.84 -32.15
N VAL A 560 56.12 -3.74 -32.97
CA VAL A 560 56.88 -4.93 -32.54
C VAL A 560 58.08 -4.54 -31.66
N MET A 561 58.82 -3.49 -32.02
CA MET A 561 59.95 -3.00 -31.21
C MET A 561 59.46 -2.43 -29.87
N ILE A 562 58.38 -1.65 -29.89
CA ILE A 562 57.78 -1.06 -28.68
C ILE A 562 57.31 -2.16 -27.72
N GLN A 563 56.68 -3.21 -28.24
CA GLN A 563 56.23 -4.35 -27.43
C GLN A 563 57.40 -5.18 -26.88
N SER A 564 58.55 -5.18 -27.55
CA SER A 564 59.74 -5.90 -27.09
C SER A 564 60.38 -5.29 -25.84
N ILE A 565 60.20 -3.98 -25.61
CA ILE A 565 60.69 -3.27 -24.40
C ILE A 565 60.08 -3.86 -23.12
N ASN A 566 58.83 -4.31 -23.18
CA ASN A 566 58.13 -4.89 -22.02
C ASN A 566 58.44 -6.38 -21.79
N LYS A 567 59.26 -7.02 -22.63
CA LYS A 567 59.67 -8.41 -22.42
C LYS A 567 60.93 -8.45 -21.54
N PRO A 568 60.94 -9.23 -20.45
CA PRO A 568 62.14 -9.41 -19.64
C PRO A 568 63.26 -10.03 -20.49
N PHE A 569 64.49 -9.56 -20.30
CA PHE A 569 65.68 -10.05 -21.02
C PHE A 569 65.98 -11.54 -20.76
N ILE A 570 65.45 -12.09 -19.67
CA ILE A 570 65.60 -13.49 -19.28
C ILE A 570 64.22 -14.13 -19.45
N SER A 571 64.15 -15.20 -20.25
CA SER A 571 62.91 -15.98 -20.37
C SER A 571 62.65 -16.75 -19.06
N LYS A 572 61.39 -17.10 -18.76
CA LYS A 572 61.04 -17.87 -17.54
C LYS A 572 61.73 -19.24 -17.45
N GLU A 573 62.20 -19.77 -18.58
CA GLU A 573 62.97 -21.01 -18.64
C GLU A 573 64.44 -20.74 -18.28
N GLU A 574 65.02 -19.64 -18.75
CA GLU A 574 66.38 -19.19 -18.41
C GLU A 574 66.48 -18.58 -17.01
N GLU A 575 65.38 -18.16 -16.37
CA GLU A 575 65.38 -17.76 -14.95
C GLU A 575 65.81 -18.94 -14.06
N SER A 576 65.42 -20.17 -14.44
CA SER A 576 65.81 -21.38 -13.71
C SER A 576 67.30 -21.72 -13.90
N GLU A 577 67.84 -21.46 -15.09
CA GLU A 577 69.29 -21.57 -15.34
C GLU A 577 70.05 -20.44 -14.65
N ALA A 578 69.62 -19.18 -14.73
CA ALA A 578 70.24 -18.06 -14.03
C ALA A 578 70.32 -18.29 -12.50
N LEU A 579 69.31 -18.93 -11.90
CA LEU A 579 69.30 -19.37 -10.50
C LEU A 579 70.28 -20.54 -10.22
N LEU A 580 70.58 -21.39 -11.21
CA LEU A 580 71.60 -22.44 -11.11
C LEU A 580 73.03 -21.87 -11.18
N TRP A 581 73.22 -20.75 -11.88
CA TRP A 581 74.51 -20.04 -11.97
C TRP A 581 74.76 -19.05 -10.82
N SER A 582 73.77 -18.82 -9.94
CA SER A 582 73.89 -17.89 -8.80
C SER A 582 74.49 -18.52 -7.53
N VAL A 583 75.52 -19.36 -7.67
CA VAL A 583 76.32 -19.90 -6.55
C VAL A 583 77.31 -18.88 -6.04
#